data_AF-A0A2D4XBG0-F1
#
_entry.id   AF-A0A2D4XBG0-F1
#
_cell.length_a   1.000
_cell.length_b   1.000
_cell.length_c   1.000
_cell.angle_alpha   90.00
_cell.angle_beta   90.00
_cell.angle_gamma   90.00
#
_symmetry.space_group_name_H-M   'P 1'
#
loop_
_entity.id
_entity.type
_entity.pdbx_description
1 polymer ?
#
loop_
_entity_poly.entity_id
_entity_poly.type
_entity_poly.pdbx_seq_one_letter_code
_entity_poly.pdbx_strand_id
1 'polypeptide(L)'
;MQSRMYRPSLTTVVSVLFLAYMANSMWNIVQLYLPPPACPEADKTCISNLVTPSTKLSLLVFSTTKTRPQAGSDLKFLQRLDVDVEEEKEIPAKVKLPKSVTNNGTMYLSVFACHPALGDKVDMSEDTWWHDVINKPQTSYVLTKLTQFHIPEAETFNLLGDEKTEEEKPKVSVDRSRPVTHLRSRVILSVMT
;
A
#
# COMPACT_ATOMS: atom_id res chain seq x y z
N MET A 1 -18.63 70.27 -28.28
CA MET A 1 -18.10 68.88 -28.18
C MET A 1 -19.25 67.92 -28.43
N GLN A 2 -19.41 67.43 -29.67
CA GLN A 2 -20.43 66.44 -30.00
C GLN A 2 -19.89 65.04 -29.71
N SER A 3 -20.49 64.38 -28.74
CA SER A 3 -20.30 62.96 -28.43
C SER A 3 -20.85 62.11 -29.57
N ARG A 4 -19.97 61.53 -30.39
CA ARG A 4 -20.34 60.53 -31.40
C ARG A 4 -20.83 59.27 -30.68
N MET A 5 -22.12 59.00 -30.78
CA MET A 5 -22.73 57.77 -30.29
C MET A 5 -22.38 56.62 -31.26
N TYR A 6 -21.39 55.82 -30.90
CA TYR A 6 -20.96 54.65 -31.67
C TYR A 6 -22.02 53.55 -31.52
N ARG A 7 -22.83 53.31 -32.56
CA ARG A 7 -23.73 52.14 -32.62
C ARG A 7 -22.92 50.96 -33.17
N PRO A 8 -22.64 49.93 -32.35
CA PRO A 8 -21.91 48.76 -32.83
C PRO A 8 -22.72 48.04 -33.91
N SER A 9 -22.03 47.50 -34.92
CA SER A 9 -22.69 46.71 -35.97
C SER A 9 -23.16 45.37 -35.37
N LEU A 10 -24.25 44.82 -35.91
CA LEU A 10 -24.80 43.52 -35.47
C LEU A 10 -23.72 42.42 -35.46
N THR A 11 -22.83 42.44 -36.45
CA THR A 11 -21.71 41.48 -36.56
C THR A 11 -20.72 41.60 -35.39
N THR A 12 -20.44 42.81 -34.90
CA THR A 12 -19.58 43.01 -33.72
C THR A 12 -20.24 42.54 -32.42
N VAL A 13 -21.56 42.67 -32.29
CA VAL A 13 -22.27 42.17 -31.11
C VAL A 13 -22.26 40.64 -31.08
N VAL A 14 -22.53 40.00 -32.22
CA VAL A 14 -22.55 38.54 -32.34
C VAL A 14 -21.16 37.93 -32.13
N SER A 15 -20.10 38.55 -32.66
CA SER A 15 -18.73 38.05 -32.47
C SER A 15 -18.28 38.11 -31.01
N VAL A 16 -18.62 39.19 -30.28
CA VAL A 16 -18.29 39.32 -28.85
C VAL A 16 -19.03 38.28 -28.02
N LEU A 17 -20.32 38.04 -28.29
CA LEU A 17 -21.09 36.99 -27.60
C LEU A 17 -20.51 35.60 -27.84
N PHE A 18 -20.08 35.31 -29.07
CA PHE A 18 -19.45 34.04 -29.40
C PHE A 18 -18.12 33.84 -28.68
N LEU A 19 -17.27 34.88 -28.62
CA LEU A 19 -16.01 34.82 -27.87
C LEU A 19 -16.24 34.65 -26.36
N ALA A 20 -17.23 35.35 -25.79
CA ALA A 20 -17.60 35.18 -24.39
C ALA A 20 -18.06 33.75 -24.09
N TYR A 21 -18.84 33.16 -24.99
CA TYR A 21 -19.25 31.75 -24.89
C TYR A 21 -18.05 30.81 -24.95
N MET A 22 -17.16 30.98 -25.93
CA MET A 22 -15.94 30.17 -26.05
C MET A 22 -15.05 30.27 -24.82
N ALA A 23 -14.86 31.48 -24.27
CA ALA A 23 -14.09 31.67 -23.04
C ALA A 23 -14.74 30.97 -21.84
N ASN A 24 -16.07 31.06 -21.71
CA ASN A 24 -16.81 30.34 -20.67
C ASN A 24 -16.71 28.81 -20.82
N SER A 25 -16.81 28.30 -22.05
CA SER A 25 -16.61 26.87 -22.33
C SER A 25 -15.18 26.43 -22.00
N MET A 26 -14.16 27.21 -22.39
CA MET A 26 -12.76 26.94 -22.02
C MET A 26 -12.58 26.95 -20.50
N TRP A 27 -13.19 27.90 -19.79
CA TRP A 27 -13.12 27.99 -18.33
C TRP A 27 -13.69 26.73 -17.65
N ASN A 28 -14.86 26.25 -18.09
CA ASN A 28 -15.45 25.03 -17.55
C ASN A 28 -14.56 23.79 -17.79
N ILE A 29 -13.94 23.69 -18.97
CA ILE A 29 -13.00 22.60 -19.29
C ILE A 29 -11.76 22.70 -18.40
N VAL A 30 -11.20 23.90 -18.22
CA VAL A 30 -10.05 24.15 -17.35
C VAL A 30 -10.34 23.72 -15.90
N GLN A 31 -11.54 24.00 -15.38
CA GLN A 31 -11.97 23.58 -14.03
C GLN A 31 -12.07 22.06 -13.85
N LEU A 32 -12.22 21.27 -14.92
CA LEU A 32 -12.21 19.80 -14.85
C LEU A 32 -10.79 19.24 -14.72
N TYR A 33 -9.80 19.91 -15.30
CA TYR A 33 -8.41 19.43 -15.32
C TYR A 33 -7.55 20.04 -14.21
N LEU A 34 -7.91 21.22 -13.72
CA LEU A 34 -7.23 21.88 -12.62
C LEU A 34 -8.09 21.70 -11.36
N PRO A 35 -7.66 20.91 -10.37
CA PRO A 35 -8.39 20.79 -9.12
C PRO A 35 -8.55 22.18 -8.49
N PRO A 36 -9.70 22.48 -7.89
CA PRO A 36 -9.93 23.78 -7.26
C PRO A 36 -8.86 24.04 -6.18
N PRO A 37 -8.38 25.30 -6.07
CA PRO A 37 -7.35 25.66 -5.11
C PRO A 37 -7.93 25.60 -3.69
N ALA A 38 -7.62 24.50 -3.01
CA ALA A 38 -8.09 24.16 -1.67
C ALA A 38 -9.61 24.06 -1.53
N CYS A 39 -10.03 23.22 -0.59
CA CYS A 39 -11.43 23.15 -0.22
C CYS A 39 -11.89 24.50 0.34
N PRO A 40 -12.93 25.13 -0.23
CA PRO A 40 -13.46 26.37 0.32
C PRO A 40 -13.99 26.09 1.74
N GLU A 41 -13.57 26.90 2.71
CA GLU A 41 -13.87 26.71 4.16
C GLU A 41 -15.37 26.61 4.48
N ALA A 42 -16.24 27.00 3.54
CA ALA A 42 -17.68 26.99 3.68
C ALA A 42 -18.36 25.64 3.32
N ASP A 43 -17.68 24.72 2.63
CA ASP A 43 -18.28 23.45 2.19
C ASP A 43 -17.90 22.27 3.08
N LYS A 44 -18.91 21.69 3.74
CA LYS A 44 -18.81 20.49 4.58
C LYS A 44 -18.65 19.18 3.78
N THR A 45 -18.51 19.25 2.46
CA THR A 45 -18.50 18.10 1.55
C THR A 45 -17.11 17.68 1.09
N CYS A 46 -16.07 18.29 1.66
CA CYS A 46 -14.70 17.95 1.32
C CYS A 46 -14.26 16.64 1.98
N ILE A 47 -13.61 15.80 1.18
CA ILE A 47 -12.97 14.58 1.68
C ILE A 47 -11.70 15.01 2.40
N SER A 48 -11.65 14.80 3.70
CA SER A 48 -10.45 15.01 4.52
C SER A 48 -9.67 13.71 4.64
N ASN A 49 -8.33 13.81 4.66
CA ASN A 49 -7.49 12.67 4.95
C ASN A 49 -7.73 12.20 6.39
N LEU A 50 -8.00 10.91 6.53
CA LEU A 50 -8.28 10.29 7.81
C LEU A 50 -7.00 10.02 8.61
N VAL A 51 -5.88 9.94 7.91
CA VAL A 51 -4.55 9.70 8.46
C VAL A 51 -3.79 11.01 8.40
N THR A 52 -3.56 11.63 9.55
CA THR A 52 -2.69 12.81 9.69
C THR A 52 -1.32 12.39 10.22
N PRO A 53 -0.27 13.24 10.10
CA PRO A 53 1.07 12.90 10.59
C PRO A 53 1.11 12.53 12.08
N SER A 54 0.24 13.13 12.90
CA SER A 54 0.12 12.86 14.34
C SER A 54 -0.76 11.65 14.68
N THR A 55 -1.27 10.93 13.67
CA THR A 55 -2.16 9.78 13.87
C THR A 55 -1.36 8.53 14.24
N LYS A 56 -1.82 7.81 15.26
CA LYS A 56 -1.33 6.48 15.64
C LYS A 56 -2.03 5.39 14.84
N LEU A 57 -1.26 4.60 14.09
CA LEU A 57 -1.79 3.52 13.27
C LEU A 57 -1.38 2.16 13.85
N SER A 58 -2.35 1.25 13.95
CA SER A 58 -2.11 -0.14 14.34
C SER A 58 -2.15 -1.04 13.11
N LEU A 59 -1.01 -1.63 12.74
CA LEU A 59 -0.90 -2.59 11.66
C LEU A 59 -0.94 -4.01 12.22
N LEU A 60 -1.86 -4.83 11.71
CA LEU A 60 -1.95 -6.24 12.03
C LEU A 60 -1.32 -7.05 10.92
N VAL A 61 -0.31 -7.83 11.27
CA VAL A 61 0.48 -8.60 10.31
C VAL A 61 0.14 -10.07 10.44
N PHE A 62 -0.21 -10.67 9.30
CA PHE A 62 -0.53 -12.08 9.16
C PHE A 62 0.32 -12.71 8.06
N SER A 63 0.50 -14.03 8.14
CA SER A 63 1.04 -14.83 7.04
C SER A 63 -0.04 -15.73 6.46
N THR A 64 0.02 -15.94 5.15
CA THR A 64 -0.87 -16.87 4.45
C THR A 64 -0.15 -17.55 3.29
N THR A 65 -0.62 -18.73 2.89
CA THR A 65 -0.16 -19.42 1.67
C THR A 65 -1.13 -19.25 0.50
N LYS A 66 -2.26 -18.57 0.73
CA LYS A 66 -3.30 -18.34 -0.28
C LYS A 66 -3.13 -16.97 -0.90
N THR A 67 -3.38 -16.89 -2.21
CA THR A 67 -3.43 -15.60 -2.94
C THR A 67 -4.67 -14.78 -2.62
N ARG A 68 -5.73 -15.44 -2.16
CA ARG A 68 -6.99 -14.84 -1.70
C ARG A 68 -7.39 -15.53 -0.39
N PRO A 69 -6.79 -15.15 0.74
CA PRO A 69 -7.16 -15.74 2.03
C PRO A 69 -8.59 -15.36 2.38
N GLN A 70 -9.37 -16.32 2.88
CA GLN A 70 -10.63 -15.99 3.55
C GLN A 70 -10.35 -15.67 5.03
N ALA A 71 -11.06 -14.68 5.57
CA ALA A 71 -10.95 -14.32 6.98
C ALA A 71 -11.37 -15.53 7.83
N GLY A 72 -10.40 -16.21 8.43
CA GLY A 72 -10.58 -17.52 9.02
C GLY A 72 -9.26 -18.25 9.22
N SER A 73 -9.27 -19.55 8.92
CA SER A 73 -8.14 -20.46 9.07
C SER A 73 -6.92 -20.18 8.20
N ASP A 74 -7.08 -19.37 7.14
CA ASP A 74 -6.02 -19.13 6.16
C ASP A 74 -5.00 -18.07 6.62
N LEU A 75 -5.36 -17.27 7.62
CA LEU A 75 -4.54 -16.20 8.16
C LEU A 75 -3.90 -16.67 9.47
N LYS A 76 -2.57 -16.56 9.54
CA LYS A 76 -1.82 -16.81 10.76
C LYS A 76 -1.28 -15.52 11.31
N PHE A 77 -1.75 -15.12 12.48
CA PHE A 77 -1.28 -13.91 13.15
C PHE A 77 0.22 -14.02 13.43
N LEU A 78 0.95 -12.96 13.07
CA LEU A 78 2.38 -12.84 13.34
C LEU A 78 2.60 -11.83 14.47
N GLN A 79 2.16 -10.58 14.26
CA GLN A 79 2.44 -9.49 15.17
C GLN A 79 1.52 -8.29 14.92
N ARG A 80 1.32 -7.48 15.96
CA ARG A 80 0.76 -6.13 15.88
C ARG A 80 1.89 -5.11 15.94
N LEU A 81 1.84 -4.12 15.06
CA LEU A 81 2.79 -3.02 14.98
C LEU A 81 2.01 -1.72 15.19
N ASP A 82 2.23 -1.06 16.32
CA ASP A 82 1.74 0.29 16.54
C ASP A 82 2.83 1.28 16.14
N VAL A 83 2.50 2.16 15.19
CA VAL A 83 3.41 3.15 14.59
C VAL A 83 2.74 4.51 14.55
N ASP A 84 3.50 5.56 14.88
CA ASP A 84 3.14 6.92 14.52
C ASP A 84 3.44 7.13 13.03
N VAL A 85 2.55 7.79 12.29
CA VAL A 85 2.65 7.88 10.81
C VAL A 85 3.92 8.58 10.33
N GLU A 86 4.47 9.48 11.15
CA GLU A 86 5.71 10.21 10.84
C GLU A 86 6.98 9.45 11.25
N GLU A 87 6.87 8.37 12.03
CA GLU A 87 8.01 7.64 12.57
C GLU A 87 8.37 6.41 11.70
N GLU A 88 9.67 6.23 11.45
CA GLU A 88 10.19 5.00 10.86
C GLU A 88 10.49 3.97 11.96
N LYS A 89 9.94 2.76 11.82
CA LYS A 89 10.08 1.70 12.83
C LYS A 89 10.47 0.37 12.20
N GLU A 90 11.59 -0.19 12.65
CA GLU A 90 12.05 -1.52 12.27
C GLU A 90 11.73 -2.55 13.36
N ILE A 91 11.05 -3.64 13.00
CA ILE A 91 10.66 -4.69 13.96
C ILE A 91 11.03 -6.07 13.41
N PRO A 92 11.78 -6.90 14.16
CA PRO A 92 12.07 -8.27 13.77
C PRO A 92 10.84 -9.17 14.01
N ALA A 93 10.33 -9.79 12.95
CA ALA A 93 9.22 -10.74 13.03
C ALA A 93 9.70 -12.18 12.84
N LYS A 94 9.29 -13.10 13.73
CA LYS A 94 9.57 -14.54 13.58
C LYS A 94 8.46 -15.20 12.78
N VAL A 95 8.77 -15.64 11.55
CA VAL A 95 7.82 -16.30 10.66
C VAL A 95 8.06 -17.81 10.65
N LYS A 96 7.02 -18.59 10.95
CA LYS A 96 7.07 -20.07 10.85
C LYS A 96 6.74 -20.50 9.42
N LEU A 97 7.67 -21.19 8.77
CA LEU A 97 7.49 -21.73 7.42
C LEU A 97 6.66 -23.02 7.46
N PRO A 98 5.49 -23.10 6.82
CA PRO A 98 4.73 -24.33 6.68
C PRO A 98 5.38 -25.25 5.65
N LYS A 99 5.16 -26.57 5.80
CA LYS A 99 5.68 -27.58 4.86
C LYS A 99 5.27 -27.34 3.40
N SER A 100 4.10 -26.73 3.19
CA SER A 100 3.64 -26.35 1.86
C SER A 100 4.55 -25.34 1.17
N VAL A 101 5.22 -24.47 1.93
CA VAL A 101 6.13 -23.45 1.39
C VAL A 101 7.51 -24.04 1.13
N THR A 102 7.99 -24.93 2.02
CA THR A 102 9.27 -25.63 1.82
C THR A 102 9.25 -26.56 0.60
N ASN A 103 8.08 -27.02 0.17
CA ASN A 103 7.90 -27.83 -1.04
C ASN A 103 7.62 -26.94 -2.27
N ASN A 104 8.45 -25.93 -2.51
CA ASN A 104 8.32 -24.97 -3.62
C ASN A 104 6.99 -24.18 -3.63
N GLY A 105 6.41 -23.92 -2.47
CA GLY A 105 5.20 -23.12 -2.34
C GLY A 105 5.48 -21.62 -2.20
N THR A 106 4.42 -20.83 -2.33
CA THR A 106 4.49 -19.38 -2.08
C THR A 106 3.89 -19.01 -0.73
N MET A 107 4.50 -18.05 -0.05
CA MET A 107 3.95 -17.41 1.14
C MET A 107 3.74 -15.93 0.86
N TYR A 108 2.66 -15.41 1.43
CA TYR A 108 2.28 -14.01 1.37
C TYR A 108 2.20 -13.44 2.79
N LEU A 109 2.55 -12.17 2.89
CA LEU A 109 2.36 -11.31 4.04
C LEU A 109 1.08 -10.51 3.82
N SER A 110 0.14 -10.67 4.74
CA SER A 110 -1.15 -10.00 4.76
C SER A 110 -1.11 -8.94 5.85
N VAL A 111 -1.23 -7.67 5.49
CA VAL A 111 -1.18 -6.54 6.42
C VAL A 111 -2.52 -5.84 6.41
N PHE A 112 -3.11 -5.68 7.60
CA PHE A 112 -4.32 -4.89 7.80
C PHE A 112 -3.97 -3.63 8.57
N ALA A 113 -4.21 -2.46 7.97
CA ALA A 113 -4.09 -1.21 8.70
C ALA A 113 -5.43 -0.90 9.37
N CYS A 114 -5.40 -0.86 10.70
CA CYS A 114 -6.57 -0.58 11.50
C CYS A 114 -6.76 0.92 11.66
N HIS A 115 -8.02 1.34 11.73
CA HIS A 115 -8.35 2.73 11.97
C HIS A 115 -7.82 3.19 13.34
N PRO A 116 -7.26 4.41 13.46
CA PRO A 116 -6.69 4.95 14.71
C PRO A 116 -7.67 4.98 15.89
N ALA A 117 -8.93 5.35 15.65
CA ALA A 117 -9.98 5.34 16.69
C ALA A 117 -10.34 3.92 17.21
N LEU A 118 -9.78 2.90 16.56
CA LEU A 118 -10.06 1.49 16.81
C LEU A 118 -8.88 0.78 17.47
N GLY A 119 -7.64 1.16 17.12
CA GLY A 119 -6.41 0.49 17.53
C GLY A 119 -6.28 0.32 19.05
N ASP A 120 -6.62 1.34 19.83
CA ASP A 120 -6.51 1.29 21.30
C ASP A 120 -7.62 0.47 21.97
N LYS A 121 -8.68 0.10 21.24
CA LYS A 121 -9.88 -0.58 21.78
C LYS A 121 -9.98 -2.05 21.37
N VAL A 122 -8.92 -2.62 20.79
CA VAL A 122 -8.94 -4.02 20.36
C VAL A 122 -8.53 -4.93 21.51
N ASP A 123 -9.52 -5.56 22.15
CA ASP A 123 -9.29 -6.59 23.16
C ASP A 123 -8.78 -7.88 22.49
N MET A 124 -7.49 -8.19 22.65
CA MET A 124 -6.86 -9.40 22.10
C MET A 124 -7.09 -10.66 22.94
N SER A 125 -8.01 -10.62 23.91
CA SER A 125 -8.20 -11.71 24.87
C SER A 125 -8.89 -12.93 24.26
N GLU A 126 -9.68 -12.74 23.20
CA GLU A 126 -10.43 -13.80 22.53
C GLU A 126 -9.72 -14.28 21.27
N ASP A 127 -9.65 -15.59 21.00
CA ASP A 127 -8.98 -16.14 19.80
C ASP A 127 -9.52 -15.62 18.45
N THR A 128 -10.74 -15.05 18.45
CA THR A 128 -11.41 -14.49 17.27
C THR A 128 -11.37 -12.96 17.18
N TRP A 129 -10.63 -12.29 18.07
CA TRP A 129 -10.58 -10.82 18.18
C TRP A 129 -10.33 -10.10 16.84
N TRP A 130 -9.54 -10.72 15.97
CA TRP A 130 -9.10 -10.14 14.71
C TRP A 130 -10.18 -10.16 13.62
N HIS A 131 -11.18 -11.06 13.71
CA HIS A 131 -12.27 -11.12 12.74
C HIS A 131 -13.07 -9.82 12.70
N ASP A 132 -13.41 -9.29 13.88
CA ASP A 132 -14.18 -8.06 14.03
C ASP A 132 -13.39 -6.84 13.57
N VAL A 133 -12.07 -6.89 13.69
CA VAL A 133 -11.20 -5.81 13.24
C VAL A 133 -11.10 -5.81 11.72
N ILE A 134 -10.84 -6.96 11.09
CA ILE A 134 -10.66 -7.09 9.63
C ILE A 134 -11.95 -6.82 8.85
N ASN A 135 -13.12 -7.14 9.42
CA ASN A 135 -14.41 -6.97 8.75
C ASN A 135 -14.92 -5.51 8.77
N LYS A 136 -14.21 -4.59 9.42
CA LYS A 136 -14.65 -3.18 9.48
C LYS A 136 -14.33 -2.45 8.17
N PRO A 137 -15.25 -1.61 7.68
CA PRO A 137 -15.08 -0.93 6.40
C PRO A 137 -13.91 0.08 6.38
N GLN A 138 -13.43 0.48 7.55
CA GLN A 138 -12.34 1.44 7.71
C GLN A 138 -10.95 0.80 7.76
N THR A 139 -10.85 -0.54 7.70
CA THR A 139 -9.55 -1.22 7.67
C THR A 139 -9.08 -1.41 6.24
N SER A 140 -7.86 -0.98 5.95
CA SER A 140 -7.24 -1.23 4.64
C SER A 140 -6.45 -2.54 4.68
N TYR A 141 -6.33 -3.18 3.51
CA TYR A 141 -5.71 -4.49 3.37
C TYR A 141 -4.68 -4.49 2.24
N VAL A 142 -3.49 -5.01 2.52
CA VAL A 142 -2.43 -5.20 1.54
C VAL A 142 -1.87 -6.60 1.63
N LEU A 143 -1.67 -7.24 0.48
CA LEU A 143 -1.05 -8.55 0.36
C LEU A 143 0.24 -8.46 -0.46
N THR A 144 1.35 -8.91 0.13
CA THR A 144 2.68 -8.87 -0.49
C THR A 144 3.32 -10.25 -0.47
N LYS A 145 4.01 -10.64 -1.55
CA LYS A 145 4.76 -11.91 -1.58
C LYS A 145 5.96 -11.86 -0.62
N LEU A 146 6.04 -12.84 0.27
CA LEU A 146 7.15 -12.99 1.20
C LEU A 146 8.22 -13.95 0.65
N THR A 147 7.84 -14.85 -0.26
CA THR A 147 8.75 -15.79 -0.92
C THR A 147 9.12 -15.34 -2.33
N GLN A 148 10.38 -15.53 -2.70
CA GLN A 148 10.90 -15.34 -4.05
C GLN A 148 11.57 -16.62 -4.53
N PHE A 149 11.40 -16.95 -5.81
CA PHE A 149 12.09 -18.08 -6.43
C PHE A 149 13.41 -17.60 -7.01
N HIS A 150 14.51 -18.25 -6.62
CA HIS A 150 15.83 -17.94 -7.14
C HIS A 150 16.62 -19.23 -7.43
N ILE A 151 17.48 -19.17 -8.43
CA ILE A 151 18.39 -20.29 -8.74
C ILE A 151 19.54 -20.20 -7.74
N PRO A 152 19.88 -21.27 -7.02
CA PRO A 152 20.96 -21.22 -6.05
C PRO A 152 22.28 -20.88 -6.76
N GLU A 153 23.01 -19.92 -6.22
CA GLU A 153 24.32 -19.54 -6.75
C GLU A 153 25.27 -20.75 -6.75
N ALA A 154 26.01 -20.93 -7.84
CA ALA A 154 26.96 -22.02 -7.94
C ALA A 154 28.19 -21.71 -7.06
N GLU A 155 28.67 -22.71 -6.31
CA GLU A 155 29.90 -22.64 -5.49
C GLU A 155 31.13 -22.18 -6.27
N THR A 156 31.10 -22.26 -7.61
CA THR A 156 32.16 -21.74 -8.50
C THR A 156 32.32 -20.22 -8.46
N PHE A 157 31.36 -19.48 -7.89
CA PHE A 157 31.49 -18.03 -7.66
C PHE A 157 32.09 -17.69 -6.28
N ASN A 158 32.25 -18.66 -5.38
CA ASN A 158 32.90 -18.47 -4.08
C ASN A 158 34.42 -18.73 -4.16
N LEU A 159 35.10 -18.08 -5.11
CA LEU A 159 36.56 -18.20 -5.31
C LEU A 159 37.36 -17.23 -4.42
N LEU A 160 36.68 -16.40 -3.65
CA LEU A 160 37.24 -15.50 -2.65
C LEU A 160 36.66 -15.94 -1.31
N GLY A 161 37.34 -16.90 -0.67
CA GLY A 161 36.83 -17.63 0.47
C GLY A 161 36.35 -16.74 1.61
N ASP A 162 35.06 -16.82 1.92
CA ASP A 162 34.60 -16.55 3.28
C ASP A 162 35.08 -17.71 4.17
N GLU A 163 36.09 -17.44 5.00
CA GLU A 163 36.61 -18.35 6.02
C GLU A 163 35.52 -18.66 7.05
N LYS A 164 34.67 -19.67 6.80
CA LYS A 164 33.81 -20.27 7.82
C LYS A 164 33.92 -21.78 7.76
N THR A 165 34.82 -22.25 8.61
CA THR A 165 34.85 -23.50 9.36
C THR A 165 34.23 -24.73 8.69
N GLU A 166 35.13 -25.64 8.33
CA GLU A 166 34.88 -27.04 8.01
C GLU A 166 33.96 -27.71 9.04
N GLU A 167 32.69 -27.90 8.70
CA GLU A 167 31.91 -29.04 9.17
C GLU A 167 31.18 -29.67 7.98
N GLU A 168 31.70 -30.82 7.56
CA GLU A 168 31.19 -31.66 6.49
C GLU A 168 29.72 -32.07 6.71
N LYS A 169 28.92 -32.00 5.64
CA LYS A 169 27.81 -32.93 5.44
C LYS A 169 27.78 -33.45 4.00
N PRO A 170 27.43 -34.73 3.78
CA PRO A 170 27.47 -35.34 2.45
C PRO A 170 26.29 -34.90 1.56
N LYS A 171 26.66 -34.63 0.30
CA LYS A 171 25.97 -34.69 -1.00
C LYS A 171 24.50 -35.17 -1.03
N VAL A 172 23.63 -34.31 -1.55
CA VAL A 172 22.68 -34.69 -2.61
C VAL A 172 23.06 -33.85 -3.83
N SER A 173 23.10 -34.43 -5.03
CA SER A 173 23.14 -33.66 -6.27
C SER A 173 21.82 -32.91 -6.42
N VAL A 174 21.66 -31.84 -5.64
CA VAL A 174 20.51 -30.95 -5.76
C VAL A 174 20.61 -30.36 -7.15
N ASP A 175 19.59 -30.58 -7.98
CA ASP A 175 19.51 -30.03 -9.32
C ASP A 175 19.51 -28.50 -9.24
N ARG A 176 20.70 -27.90 -9.36
CA ARG A 176 20.93 -26.45 -9.25
C ARG A 176 20.41 -25.68 -10.46
N SER A 177 19.82 -26.36 -11.46
CA SER A 177 19.13 -25.70 -12.57
C SER A 177 17.73 -25.23 -12.17
N ARG A 178 17.14 -25.80 -11.12
CA ARG A 178 15.77 -25.49 -10.69
C ARG A 178 15.75 -24.35 -9.69
N PRO A 179 14.85 -23.37 -9.85
CA PRO A 179 14.69 -22.33 -8.86
C PRO A 179 14.11 -22.90 -7.57
N VAL A 180 14.64 -22.47 -6.42
CA VAL A 180 14.18 -22.84 -5.08
C VAL A 180 13.55 -21.64 -4.40
N THR A 181 12.69 -21.89 -3.40
CA THR A 181 12.01 -20.84 -2.64
C THR A 181 12.92 -20.23 -1.60
N HIS A 182 13.15 -18.93 -1.70
CA HIS A 182 13.81 -18.11 -0.68
C HIS A 182 12.80 -17.22 0.03
N LEU A 183 13.04 -16.97 1.32
CA LEU A 183 12.27 -16.01 2.10
C LEU A 183 12.91 -14.63 1.99
N ARG A 184 12.10 -13.60 1.73
CA ARG A 184 12.55 -12.22 1.74
C ARG A 184 12.90 -11.79 3.16
N SER A 185 14.12 -11.28 3.36
CA SER A 185 14.64 -10.88 4.68
C SER A 185 14.04 -9.58 5.21
N ARG A 186 13.68 -8.65 4.30
CA ARG A 186 13.15 -7.32 4.65
C ARG A 186 11.94 -6.96 3.80
N VAL A 187 10.87 -6.53 4.45
CA VAL A 187 9.65 -6.01 3.80
C VAL A 187 9.46 -4.57 4.26
N ILE A 188 9.25 -3.67 3.31
CA ILE A 188 9.01 -2.25 3.57
C ILE A 188 7.51 -2.02 3.41
N LEU A 189 6.90 -1.40 4.41
CA LEU A 189 5.51 -0.96 4.38
C LEU A 189 5.51 0.57 4.40
N SER A 190 4.87 1.17 3.42
CA SER A 190 4.72 2.63 3.32
C SER A 190 3.25 2.96 3.51
N VAL A 191 2.98 3.86 4.46
CA VAL A 191 1.66 4.43 4.69
C VAL A 191 1.62 5.78 3.99
N MET A 192 0.60 5.98 3.15
CA MET A 192 0.40 7.23 2.43
C MET A 192 -0.71 8.03 3.12
N THR A 193 -0.44 9.30 3.39
CA THR A 193 -1.38 10.27 3.97
C THR A 193 -2.04 11.14 2.94
#